data_AF-A0A7C7WRY2-F1
#
_entry.id   AF-A0A7C7WRY2-F1
#
_cell.length_a   1.000
_cell.length_b   1.000
_cell.length_c   1.000
_cell.angle_alpha   90.00
_cell.angle_beta   90.00
_cell.angle_gamma   90.00
#
_symmetry.space_group_name_H-M   'P 1'
#
loop_
_entity.id
_entity.type
_entity.pdbx_description
1 polymer ?
#
loop_
_entity_poly.entity_id
_entity_poly.type
_entity_poly.pdbx_seq_one_letter_code
_entity_poly.pdbx_strand_id
1 'polypeptide(L)'
;MIKNALLSTALLSLLISPPALAGTAPKPGAQDARVKSVRYVDGEVYAVKAHYGYSTAIEFADHEEIETISIGDSATWQVIKPSRPNMLFIKPLIDAAATNLTVITSKRVYSFTLNADTAGSYESDALTYRLRFSYPQEQLLALDYNQTGSLPFDPLADTPASALNFEYSYAGAKRLRPSQAFDDGQFTYLKFTDADSLPAVFAVDEDGNERLVNFNVYKDMLVITGTNAQFTLRDGDTATCIFNDAKARDDQIITKPIPVAALDEKDLALTVPHAFPLPARKPDYEALMAARNQPALLSRLASVFVVSDEPLELNE
;
A
#
# COMPACT_ATOMS: atom_id res chain seq x y z
N MET A 1 46.38 -44.69 16.82
CA MET A 1 46.36 -43.23 16.51
C MET A 1 45.68 -42.87 15.18
N ILE A 2 45.15 -43.81 14.38
CA ILE A 2 44.58 -43.51 13.05
C ILE A 2 43.05 -43.31 13.06
N LYS A 3 42.33 -43.73 14.11
CA LYS A 3 40.86 -43.64 14.17
C LYS A 3 40.31 -42.24 14.48
N ASN A 4 41.10 -41.36 15.10
CA ASN A 4 40.64 -40.02 15.49
C ASN A 4 40.84 -38.97 14.37
N ALA A 5 41.65 -39.28 13.36
CA ALA A 5 41.87 -38.40 12.21
C ALA A 5 40.71 -38.45 11.20
N LEU A 6 40.03 -39.61 11.08
CA LEU A 6 38.90 -39.80 10.15
C LEU A 6 37.59 -39.14 10.63
N LEU A 7 37.44 -38.91 11.93
CA LEU A 7 36.27 -38.19 12.47
C LEU A 7 36.36 -36.67 12.27
N SER A 8 37.57 -36.10 12.19
CA SER A 8 37.73 -34.65 12.00
C SER A 8 37.50 -34.21 10.55
N THR A 9 37.75 -35.08 9.56
CA THR A 9 37.49 -34.79 8.15
C THR A 9 36.02 -34.89 7.75
N ALA A 10 35.21 -35.67 8.48
CA ALA A 10 33.78 -35.81 8.21
C ALA A 10 32.93 -34.66 8.80
N LEU A 11 33.46 -33.91 9.78
CA LEU A 11 32.74 -32.79 10.39
C LEU A 11 32.96 -31.47 9.63
N LEU A 12 34.00 -31.36 8.81
CA LEU A 12 34.32 -30.16 8.06
C LEU A 12 33.57 -30.05 6.71
N SER A 13 32.97 -31.15 6.23
CA SER A 13 32.19 -31.19 4.98
C SER A 13 30.71 -30.82 5.13
N LEU A 14 30.20 -30.60 6.36
CA LEU A 14 28.81 -30.19 6.61
C LEU A 14 28.60 -28.66 6.67
N LEU A 15 29.66 -27.85 6.58
CA LEU A 15 29.58 -26.39 6.79
C LEU A 15 29.58 -25.56 5.49
N ILE A 16 29.52 -26.20 4.32
CA ILE A 16 29.49 -25.52 3.03
C ILE A 16 28.18 -25.89 2.31
N SER A 17 27.05 -25.48 2.88
CA SER A 17 25.80 -25.42 2.13
C SER A 17 25.76 -24.06 1.41
N PRO A 18 25.92 -24.00 0.08
CA PRO A 18 25.70 -22.75 -0.63
C PRO A 18 24.24 -22.30 -0.42
N PRO A 19 23.96 -20.99 -0.35
CA PRO A 19 22.58 -20.52 -0.31
C PRO A 19 21.85 -21.02 -1.56
N ALA A 20 20.70 -21.67 -1.35
CA ALA A 20 19.84 -22.13 -2.42
C ALA A 20 19.23 -20.90 -3.13
N LEU A 21 19.91 -20.42 -4.17
CA LEU A 21 19.36 -19.49 -5.16
C LEU A 21 18.42 -20.25 -6.09
N ALA A 22 17.26 -20.66 -5.58
CA ALA A 22 16.22 -21.30 -6.39
C ALA A 22 14.98 -20.42 -6.35
N GLY A 23 14.71 -19.72 -7.46
CA GLY A 23 13.43 -19.04 -7.63
C GLY A 23 12.28 -20.05 -7.61
N THR A 24 11.13 -19.68 -7.03
CA THR A 24 10.00 -20.59 -6.89
C THR A 24 9.50 -21.01 -8.26
N ALA A 25 9.56 -22.31 -8.56
CA ALA A 25 9.02 -22.85 -9.80
C ALA A 25 7.49 -23.04 -9.68
N PRO A 26 6.70 -22.65 -10.69
CA PRO A 26 5.27 -22.92 -10.73
C PRO A 26 4.94 -24.41 -10.77
N LYS A 27 3.88 -24.81 -10.05
CA LYS A 27 3.40 -26.19 -9.99
C LYS A 27 2.27 -26.43 -11.00
N PRO A 28 2.25 -27.58 -11.71
CA PRO A 28 1.15 -27.94 -12.62
C PRO A 28 -0.22 -27.99 -11.92
N GLY A 29 -1.27 -27.57 -12.62
CA GLY A 29 -2.66 -27.65 -12.15
C GLY A 29 -3.26 -29.05 -12.30
N ALA A 30 -4.29 -29.33 -11.50
CA ALA A 30 -4.94 -30.66 -11.48
C ALA A 30 -5.80 -30.97 -12.73
N GLN A 31 -6.34 -29.94 -13.38
CA GLN A 31 -7.19 -30.10 -14.57
C GLN A 31 -6.39 -30.06 -15.88
N ASP A 32 -5.33 -29.26 -15.93
CA ASP A 32 -4.42 -29.14 -17.06
C ASP A 32 -3.04 -28.75 -16.54
N ALA A 33 -2.03 -29.56 -16.85
CA ALA A 33 -0.66 -29.38 -16.34
C ALA A 33 -0.01 -28.06 -16.81
N ARG A 34 -0.51 -27.49 -17.92
CA ARG A 34 -0.01 -26.26 -18.53
C ARG A 34 -0.59 -25.00 -17.89
N VAL A 35 -1.60 -25.15 -17.03
CA VAL A 35 -2.10 -24.10 -16.13
C VAL A 35 -1.42 -24.26 -14.79
N LYS A 36 -0.35 -23.49 -14.56
CA LYS A 36 0.51 -23.62 -13.39
C LYS A 36 0.12 -22.60 -12.32
N SER A 37 0.34 -22.95 -11.06
CA SER A 37 0.13 -22.05 -9.93
C SER A 37 1.38 -21.92 -9.06
N VAL A 38 1.56 -20.74 -8.47
CA VAL A 38 2.65 -20.46 -7.53
C VAL A 38 2.11 -19.64 -6.37
N ARG A 39 2.62 -19.89 -5.17
CA ARG A 39 2.25 -19.11 -3.99
C ARG A 39 2.99 -17.78 -4.04
N TYR A 40 2.27 -16.67 -3.84
CA TYR A 40 2.90 -15.37 -3.66
C TYR A 40 3.58 -15.28 -2.28
N VAL A 41 4.82 -14.83 -2.29
CA VAL A 41 5.62 -14.43 -1.13
C VAL A 41 6.30 -13.11 -1.48
N ASP A 42 6.22 -12.15 -0.57
CA ASP A 42 6.82 -10.84 -0.78
C ASP A 42 8.35 -10.94 -0.91
N GLY A 43 8.92 -10.22 -1.87
CA GLY A 43 10.36 -10.23 -2.16
C GLY A 43 10.90 -11.48 -2.87
N GLU A 44 10.05 -12.46 -3.23
CA GLU A 44 10.50 -13.68 -3.92
C GLU A 44 10.59 -13.48 -5.45
N VAL A 45 11.51 -14.21 -6.09
CA VAL A 45 11.72 -14.18 -7.54
C VAL A 45 11.13 -15.43 -8.18
N TYR A 46 10.17 -15.24 -9.09
CA TYR A 46 9.42 -16.33 -9.71
C TYR A 46 10.02 -16.74 -11.06
N ALA A 47 10.41 -18.00 -11.19
CA ALA A 47 10.98 -18.51 -12.44
C ALA A 47 9.86 -18.91 -13.42
N VAL A 48 9.79 -18.24 -14.57
CA VAL A 48 8.79 -18.51 -15.61
C VAL A 48 9.47 -19.13 -16.83
N LYS A 49 9.12 -20.38 -17.10
CA LYS A 49 9.51 -21.09 -18.31
C LYS A 49 8.46 -20.85 -19.41
N ALA A 50 8.78 -19.95 -20.33
CA ALA A 50 8.01 -19.71 -21.55
C ALA A 50 8.60 -20.50 -22.72
N HIS A 51 7.88 -20.57 -23.83
CA HIS A 51 8.34 -21.33 -24.98
C HIS A 51 8.20 -20.53 -26.28
N TYR A 52 9.22 -20.60 -27.14
CA TYR A 52 9.20 -19.94 -28.43
C TYR A 52 7.99 -20.38 -29.27
N GLY A 53 7.30 -19.42 -29.88
CA GLY A 53 6.06 -19.66 -30.63
C GLY A 53 4.78 -19.70 -29.78
N TYR A 54 4.88 -19.71 -28.44
CA TYR A 54 3.73 -19.77 -27.54
C TYR A 54 3.65 -18.53 -26.64
N SER A 55 2.42 -18.16 -26.26
CA SER A 55 2.18 -17.06 -25.32
C SER A 55 1.89 -17.62 -23.93
N THR A 56 2.48 -17.02 -22.90
CA THR A 56 2.18 -17.30 -21.50
C THR A 56 1.37 -16.16 -20.92
N ALA A 57 0.21 -16.46 -20.35
CA ALA A 57 -0.60 -15.52 -19.57
C ALA A 57 -0.19 -15.59 -18.09
N ILE A 58 0.05 -14.44 -17.47
CA ILE A 58 0.28 -14.30 -16.02
C ILE A 58 -0.95 -13.60 -15.44
N GLU A 59 -1.56 -14.23 -14.44
CA GLU A 59 -2.79 -13.78 -13.78
C GLU A 59 -2.50 -13.42 -12.32
N PHE A 60 -2.72 -12.14 -11.99
CA PHE A 60 -2.62 -11.57 -10.65
C PHE A 60 -3.97 -11.65 -9.92
N ALA A 61 -4.09 -11.15 -8.68
CA ALA A 61 -5.33 -11.26 -7.91
C ALA A 61 -6.52 -10.57 -8.59
N ASP A 62 -7.76 -10.99 -8.28
CA ASP A 62 -9.00 -10.53 -8.97
C ASP A 62 -9.36 -9.05 -8.75
N HIS A 63 -8.58 -8.31 -7.97
CA HIS A 63 -8.74 -6.86 -7.72
C HIS A 63 -7.40 -6.15 -7.66
N GLU A 64 -6.53 -6.49 -8.60
CA GLU A 64 -5.17 -5.97 -8.70
C GLU A 64 -4.98 -5.38 -10.09
N GLU A 65 -4.51 -4.13 -10.16
CA GLU A 65 -4.29 -3.45 -11.43
C GLU A 65 -2.80 -3.30 -11.68
N ILE A 66 -2.34 -3.74 -12.86
CA ILE A 66 -0.95 -3.54 -13.27
C ILE A 66 -0.72 -2.06 -13.54
N GLU A 67 0.19 -1.43 -12.82
CA GLU A 67 0.53 -0.01 -13.00
C GLU A 67 1.74 0.13 -13.92
N THR A 68 2.81 -0.62 -13.62
CA THR A 68 4.09 -0.51 -14.32
C THR A 68 4.65 -1.88 -14.64
N ILE A 69 5.29 -1.98 -15.81
CA ILE A 69 5.98 -3.18 -16.27
C ILE A 69 7.39 -2.76 -16.69
N SER A 70 8.41 -3.45 -16.18
CA SER A 70 9.81 -3.25 -16.54
C SER A 70 10.44 -4.58 -16.94
N ILE A 71 11.01 -4.66 -18.13
CA ILE A 71 11.68 -5.85 -18.64
C ILE A 71 13.12 -5.51 -19.02
N GLY A 72 14.07 -6.39 -18.73
CA GLY A 72 15.48 -6.16 -19.03
C GLY A 72 15.77 -6.15 -20.53
N ASP A 73 15.55 -7.28 -21.19
CA ASP A 73 15.73 -7.43 -22.63
C ASP A 73 14.37 -7.42 -23.35
N SER A 74 13.95 -6.22 -23.77
CA SER A 74 12.73 -6.01 -24.54
C SER A 74 12.86 -6.35 -26.03
N ALA A 75 14.08 -6.63 -26.52
CA ALA A 75 14.28 -6.98 -27.93
C ALA A 75 13.93 -8.45 -28.21
N THR A 76 14.11 -9.33 -27.21
CA THR A 76 13.86 -10.77 -27.33
C THR A 76 12.53 -11.21 -26.71
N TRP A 77 11.82 -10.29 -26.04
CA TRP A 77 10.55 -10.56 -25.37
C TRP A 77 9.48 -9.54 -25.74
N GLN A 78 8.31 -10.05 -26.11
CA GLN A 78 7.11 -9.24 -26.25
C GLN A 78 6.29 -9.33 -24.97
N VAL A 79 5.88 -8.17 -24.45
CA VAL A 79 5.02 -8.05 -23.28
C VAL A 79 3.76 -7.26 -23.66
N ILE A 80 2.59 -7.80 -23.32
CA ILE A 80 1.29 -7.22 -23.72
C ILE A 80 0.41 -7.12 -22.48
N LYS A 81 0.02 -5.89 -22.12
CA LYS A 81 -1.02 -5.61 -21.11
C LYS A 81 -2.38 -5.46 -21.81
N PRO A 82 -3.31 -6.42 -21.69
CA PRO A 82 -4.67 -6.31 -22.21
C PRO A 82 -5.52 -5.33 -21.38
N SER A 83 -6.76 -5.06 -21.81
CA SER A 83 -7.71 -4.23 -21.04
C SER A 83 -8.12 -4.85 -19.69
N ARG A 84 -7.91 -6.16 -19.49
CA ARG A 84 -8.13 -6.80 -18.20
C ARG A 84 -6.99 -6.40 -17.24
N PRO A 85 -7.28 -5.71 -16.12
CA PRO A 85 -6.26 -5.00 -15.34
C PRO A 85 -5.28 -5.92 -14.60
N ASN A 86 -5.69 -7.16 -14.29
CA ASN A 86 -4.90 -8.12 -13.51
C ASN A 86 -4.20 -9.20 -14.37
N MET A 87 -4.06 -8.99 -15.68
CA MET A 87 -3.49 -9.98 -16.59
C MET A 87 -2.35 -9.41 -17.42
N LEU A 88 -1.33 -10.22 -17.66
CA LEU A 88 -0.17 -9.88 -18.50
C LEU A 88 0.12 -11.03 -19.45
N PHE A 89 0.40 -10.75 -20.72
CA PHE A 89 0.92 -11.76 -21.63
C PHE A 89 2.39 -11.53 -21.91
N ILE A 90 3.16 -12.61 -21.89
CA ILE A 90 4.56 -12.62 -22.32
C ILE A 90 4.75 -13.63 -23.44
N LYS A 91 5.59 -13.28 -24.40
CA LYS A 91 5.95 -14.15 -25.52
C LYS A 91 7.42 -13.95 -25.89
N PRO A 92 8.25 -15.02 -25.84
CA PRO A 92 9.59 -14.94 -26.36
C PRO A 92 9.59 -14.87 -27.89
N LEU A 93 10.46 -14.02 -28.44
CA LEU A 93 10.61 -13.80 -29.88
C LEU A 93 11.72 -14.64 -30.51
N ILE A 94 12.57 -15.25 -29.68
CA ILE A 94 13.60 -16.22 -30.08
C ILE A 94 13.62 -17.38 -29.07
N ASP A 95 14.29 -18.46 -29.43
CA ASP A 95 14.64 -19.53 -28.51
C ASP A 95 15.76 -19.10 -27.54
N ALA A 96 15.85 -19.79 -26.40
CA ALA A 96 16.89 -19.56 -25.37
C ALA A 96 17.02 -18.12 -24.83
N ALA A 97 16.02 -17.25 -25.04
CA ALA A 97 15.99 -15.92 -24.45
C ALA A 97 15.88 -16.00 -22.91
N ALA A 98 16.74 -15.27 -22.20
CA ALA A 98 16.72 -15.20 -20.74
C ALA A 98 16.77 -13.74 -20.28
N THR A 99 15.85 -13.33 -19.41
CA THR A 99 15.82 -11.95 -18.89
C THR A 99 15.09 -11.87 -17.55
N ASN A 100 15.05 -10.68 -16.96
CA ASN A 100 14.23 -10.36 -15.80
C ASN A 100 13.00 -9.54 -16.20
N LEU A 101 11.94 -9.67 -15.42
CA LEU A 101 10.72 -8.88 -15.56
C LEU A 101 10.26 -8.47 -14.16
N THR A 102 9.93 -7.20 -14.00
CA THR A 102 9.31 -6.65 -12.79
C THR A 102 7.95 -6.10 -13.16
N VAL A 103 6.92 -6.49 -12.41
CA VAL A 103 5.55 -5.99 -12.57
C VAL A 103 5.13 -5.35 -11.26
N ILE A 104 4.79 -4.07 -11.31
CA ILE A 104 4.26 -3.33 -10.17
C ILE A 104 2.76 -3.17 -10.40
N THR A 105 1.99 -3.51 -9.38
CA THR A 105 0.54 -3.40 -9.36
C THR A 105 0.10 -2.46 -8.23
N SER A 106 -1.19 -2.15 -8.18
CA SER A 106 -1.80 -1.38 -7.10
C SER A 106 -1.68 -2.01 -5.70
N LYS A 107 -1.22 -3.27 -5.60
CA LYS A 107 -1.08 -3.99 -4.32
C LYS A 107 0.32 -4.53 -4.06
N ARG A 108 1.07 -4.94 -5.09
CA ARG A 108 2.28 -5.77 -4.96
C ARG A 108 3.32 -5.48 -6.02
N VAL A 109 4.53 -5.95 -5.73
CA VAL A 109 5.65 -5.99 -6.68
C VAL A 109 6.00 -7.43 -6.95
N TYR A 110 6.01 -7.81 -8.22
CA TYR A 110 6.40 -9.15 -8.67
C TYR A 110 7.72 -9.07 -9.41
N SER A 111 8.66 -9.95 -9.05
CA SER A 111 9.94 -10.10 -9.73
C SER A 111 10.01 -11.48 -10.38
N PHE A 112 10.38 -11.53 -11.65
CA PHE A 112 10.42 -12.75 -12.44
C PHE A 112 11.78 -12.95 -13.09
N THR A 113 12.20 -14.20 -13.18
CA THR A 113 13.21 -14.64 -14.14
C THR A 113 12.52 -15.38 -15.28
N LEU A 114 12.69 -14.86 -16.49
CA LEU A 114 12.08 -15.40 -17.70
C LEU A 114 13.13 -16.23 -18.44
N ASN A 115 12.75 -17.45 -18.83
CA ASN A 115 13.57 -18.29 -19.71
C ASN A 115 12.69 -18.86 -20.81
N ALA A 116 13.15 -18.73 -22.06
CA ALA A 116 12.52 -19.30 -23.23
C ALA A 116 13.15 -20.64 -23.58
N ASP A 117 12.31 -21.64 -23.82
CA ASP A 117 12.71 -22.95 -24.31
C ASP A 117 11.96 -23.29 -25.61
N THR A 118 12.34 -24.36 -26.28
CA THR A 118 11.66 -24.86 -27.47
C THR A 118 10.74 -26.01 -27.07
N ALA A 119 9.45 -25.89 -27.35
CA ALA A 119 8.50 -26.96 -27.11
C ALA A 119 8.47 -27.92 -28.31
N GLY A 120 8.57 -29.23 -28.06
CA GLY A 120 8.48 -30.25 -29.12
C GLY A 120 7.08 -30.37 -29.75
N SER A 121 6.02 -29.99 -29.03
CA SER A 121 4.64 -29.92 -29.53
C SER A 121 3.77 -29.02 -28.62
N TYR A 122 2.58 -28.64 -29.09
CA TYR A 122 1.60 -27.86 -28.32
C TYR A 122 0.96 -28.67 -27.16
N GLU A 123 1.18 -29.98 -27.13
CA GLU A 123 0.65 -30.91 -26.12
C GLU A 123 1.63 -31.14 -24.96
N SER A 124 2.82 -30.55 -25.02
CA SER A 124 3.81 -30.74 -23.97
C SER A 124 3.37 -30.13 -22.64
N ASP A 125 3.34 -30.94 -21.58
CA ASP A 125 3.09 -30.51 -20.19
C ASP A 125 4.15 -29.52 -19.66
N ALA A 126 5.30 -29.42 -20.34
CA ALA A 126 6.31 -28.42 -20.02
C ALA A 126 5.84 -27.00 -20.30
N LEU A 127 4.90 -26.82 -21.25
CA LEU A 127 4.34 -25.52 -21.62
C LEU A 127 3.68 -24.84 -20.42
N THR A 128 3.77 -23.52 -20.39
CA THR A 128 3.07 -22.68 -19.42
C THR A 128 2.12 -21.79 -20.21
N TYR A 129 0.86 -22.21 -20.36
CA TYR A 129 -0.16 -21.38 -21.01
C TYR A 129 -0.66 -20.29 -20.07
N ARG A 130 -0.83 -20.65 -18.79
CA ARG A 130 -1.30 -19.71 -17.77
C ARG A 130 -0.58 -19.96 -16.45
N LEU A 131 -0.07 -18.88 -15.85
CA LEU A 131 0.51 -18.84 -14.52
C LEU A 131 -0.44 -18.07 -13.59
N ARG A 132 -0.85 -18.71 -12.49
CA ARG A 132 -1.75 -18.11 -11.48
C ARG A 132 -1.03 -17.97 -10.15
N PHE A 133 -1.24 -16.86 -9.47
CA PHE A 133 -0.76 -16.69 -8.10
C PHE A 133 -1.82 -17.12 -7.08
N SER A 134 -1.38 -17.80 -6.01
CA SER A 134 -2.20 -18.07 -4.84
C SER A 134 -1.75 -17.22 -3.65
N TYR A 135 -2.72 -16.73 -2.88
CA TYR A 135 -2.52 -15.79 -1.78
C TYR A 135 -3.06 -16.40 -0.49
N PRO A 136 -2.35 -17.36 0.12
CA PRO A 136 -2.87 -18.11 1.26
C PRO A 136 -3.10 -17.24 2.49
N GLN A 137 -2.33 -16.16 2.70
CA GLN A 137 -2.62 -15.22 3.80
C GLN A 137 -3.97 -14.51 3.60
N GLU A 138 -4.30 -14.06 2.39
CA GLU A 138 -5.62 -13.49 2.12
C GLU A 138 -6.73 -14.53 2.25
N GLN A 139 -6.45 -15.77 1.85
CA GLN A 139 -7.39 -16.87 2.01
C GLN A 139 -7.59 -17.21 3.49
N LEU A 140 -6.55 -17.18 4.31
CA LEU A 140 -6.66 -17.35 5.76
C LEU A 140 -7.39 -16.18 6.41
N LEU A 141 -7.14 -14.93 5.99
CA LEU A 141 -7.90 -13.77 6.48
C LEU A 141 -9.37 -13.82 6.05
N ALA A 142 -9.65 -14.29 4.83
CA ALA A 142 -11.02 -14.50 4.34
C ALA A 142 -11.69 -15.69 5.03
N LEU A 143 -10.94 -16.75 5.35
CA LEU A 143 -11.45 -17.89 6.11
C LEU A 143 -11.64 -17.52 7.57
N ASP A 144 -10.76 -16.73 8.18
CA ASP A 144 -10.94 -16.15 9.51
C ASP A 144 -12.19 -15.27 9.51
N TYR A 145 -12.37 -14.39 8.52
CA TYR A 145 -13.62 -13.61 8.35
C TYR A 145 -14.88 -14.48 8.19
N ASN A 146 -14.75 -15.70 7.67
CA ASN A 146 -15.88 -16.63 7.50
C ASN A 146 -16.04 -17.63 8.68
N GLN A 147 -14.99 -17.91 9.46
CA GLN A 147 -14.97 -18.89 10.57
C GLN A 147 -15.07 -18.22 11.92
N THR A 148 -14.32 -17.14 12.15
CA THR A 148 -14.82 -16.07 13.00
C THR A 148 -15.87 -15.38 12.15
N GLY A 149 -17.12 -15.81 12.26
CA GLY A 149 -18.19 -14.84 12.09
C GLY A 149 -17.86 -13.72 13.06
N SER A 150 -17.15 -12.69 12.59
CA SER A 150 -17.17 -11.41 13.26
C SER A 150 -18.67 -11.16 13.32
N LEU A 151 -19.23 -11.27 14.53
CA LEU A 151 -20.55 -10.73 14.81
C LEU A 151 -20.57 -9.42 14.03
N PRO A 152 -21.50 -9.26 13.06
CA PRO A 152 -21.45 -8.15 12.13
C PRO A 152 -21.10 -6.91 12.94
N PHE A 153 -19.97 -6.24 12.63
CA PHE A 153 -19.50 -5.10 13.42
C PHE A 153 -20.69 -4.16 13.57
N ASP A 154 -21.30 -4.22 14.74
CA ASP A 154 -22.48 -3.45 15.04
C ASP A 154 -21.95 -2.27 15.83
N PRO A 155 -21.86 -1.08 15.22
CA PRO A 155 -21.33 0.08 15.90
C PRO A 155 -22.14 0.44 17.16
N LEU A 156 -23.32 -0.18 17.35
CA LEU A 156 -24.18 -0.02 18.51
C LEU A 156 -24.19 -1.25 19.45
N ALA A 157 -23.34 -2.27 19.25
CA ALA A 157 -23.37 -3.53 20.03
C ALA A 157 -23.26 -3.29 21.55
N ASP A 158 -22.37 -2.40 21.96
CA ASP A 158 -22.06 -2.10 23.35
C ASP A 158 -22.67 -0.78 23.83
N THR A 159 -23.47 -0.11 22.99
CA THR A 159 -24.04 1.21 23.29
C THR A 159 -25.43 1.07 23.88
N PRO A 160 -25.64 1.38 25.18
CA PRO A 160 -26.97 1.32 25.77
C PRO A 160 -27.88 2.37 25.13
N ALA A 161 -29.15 2.03 24.89
CA ALA A 161 -30.11 2.94 24.25
C ALA A 161 -30.28 4.29 24.98
N SER A 162 -30.01 4.32 26.30
CA SER A 162 -30.04 5.54 27.12
C SER A 162 -28.88 6.50 26.85
N ALA A 163 -27.79 6.05 26.23
CA ALA A 163 -26.65 6.89 25.86
C ALA A 163 -26.82 7.54 24.48
N LEU A 164 -27.89 7.22 23.75
CA LEU A 164 -28.13 7.73 22.42
C LEU A 164 -28.85 9.08 22.47
N ASN A 165 -28.33 10.05 21.73
CA ASN A 165 -28.95 11.34 21.50
C ASN A 165 -29.76 11.31 20.19
N PHE A 166 -31.08 11.51 20.29
CA PHE A 166 -31.99 11.57 19.12
C PHE A 166 -32.47 12.99 18.81
N GLU A 167 -31.91 14.02 19.46
CA GLU A 167 -32.33 15.42 19.30
C GLU A 167 -31.76 16.01 18.01
N TYR A 168 -32.35 15.62 16.88
CA TYR A 168 -31.95 16.06 15.55
C TYR A 168 -33.12 16.65 14.77
N SER A 169 -32.87 17.77 14.10
CA SER A 169 -33.81 18.43 13.20
C SER A 169 -33.24 18.54 11.77
N TYR A 170 -34.07 18.90 10.79
CA TYR A 170 -33.63 19.06 9.41
C TYR A 170 -34.29 20.25 8.71
N ALA A 171 -33.61 20.79 7.71
CA ALA A 171 -34.14 21.79 6.79
C ALA A 171 -33.71 21.48 5.35
N GLY A 172 -34.50 21.91 4.36
CA GLY A 172 -34.19 21.72 2.94
C GLY A 172 -34.96 20.55 2.31
N ALA A 173 -34.36 19.90 1.32
CA ALA A 173 -35.07 18.95 0.46
C ALA A 173 -35.45 17.65 1.19
N LYS A 174 -36.71 17.23 1.05
CA LYS A 174 -37.19 15.98 1.68
C LYS A 174 -36.54 14.72 1.07
N ARG A 175 -36.06 14.79 -0.18
CA ARG A 175 -35.47 13.64 -0.90
C ARG A 175 -34.18 13.13 -0.25
N LEU A 176 -33.34 14.02 0.31
CA LEU A 176 -32.08 13.62 0.96
C LEU A 176 -32.22 13.48 2.47
N ARG A 177 -33.45 13.52 3.00
CA ARG A 177 -33.71 13.49 4.43
C ARG A 177 -33.57 12.06 4.98
N PRO A 178 -32.76 11.82 6.02
CA PRO A 178 -32.74 10.54 6.69
C PRO A 178 -34.11 10.24 7.35
N SER A 179 -34.45 8.96 7.48
CA SER A 179 -35.61 8.51 8.24
C SER A 179 -35.39 8.60 9.75
N GLN A 180 -34.13 8.53 10.19
CA GLN A 180 -33.73 8.67 11.58
C GLN A 180 -32.30 9.25 11.66
N ALA A 181 -32.05 10.14 12.62
CA ALA A 181 -30.72 10.66 12.93
C ALA A 181 -30.48 10.59 14.44
N PHE A 182 -29.31 10.14 14.85
CA PHE A 182 -28.92 10.06 16.26
C PHE A 182 -27.40 9.97 16.42
N ASP A 183 -26.89 10.14 17.63
CA ASP A 183 -25.47 9.91 17.96
C ASP A 183 -25.29 9.20 19.30
N ASP A 184 -24.10 8.64 19.52
CA ASP A 184 -23.66 8.04 20.79
C ASP A 184 -22.57 8.87 21.49
N GLY A 185 -22.41 10.13 21.10
CA GLY A 185 -21.32 11.01 21.53
C GLY A 185 -20.00 10.84 20.76
N GLN A 186 -19.77 9.72 20.08
CA GLN A 186 -18.56 9.46 19.27
C GLN A 186 -18.83 9.44 17.77
N PHE A 187 -19.96 8.86 17.36
CA PHE A 187 -20.38 8.70 15.98
C PHE A 187 -21.79 9.24 15.78
N THR A 188 -22.03 9.83 14.62
CA THR A 188 -23.37 10.23 14.18
C THR A 188 -23.91 9.23 13.17
N TYR A 189 -25.16 8.82 13.36
CA TYR A 189 -25.84 7.78 12.63
C TYR A 189 -27.01 8.36 11.85
N LEU A 190 -26.96 8.29 10.51
CA LEU A 190 -28.04 8.76 9.63
C LEU A 190 -28.64 7.57 8.88
N LYS A 191 -29.87 7.19 9.22
CA LYS A 191 -30.59 6.07 8.61
C LYS A 191 -31.42 6.53 7.42
N PHE A 192 -31.39 5.77 6.34
CA PHE A 192 -32.16 6.04 5.12
C PHE A 192 -33.10 4.88 4.83
N THR A 193 -34.27 5.15 4.26
CA THR A 193 -35.20 4.11 3.81
C THR A 193 -34.85 3.54 2.44
N ASP A 194 -34.01 4.24 1.68
CA ASP A 194 -33.60 3.89 0.33
C ASP A 194 -32.07 3.97 0.25
N ALA A 195 -31.42 2.83 0.03
CA ALA A 195 -29.97 2.71 -0.02
C ALA A 195 -29.40 2.95 -1.43
N ASP A 196 -30.25 3.05 -2.47
CA ASP A 196 -29.81 3.14 -3.86
C ASP A 196 -29.29 4.54 -4.25
N SER A 197 -29.48 5.55 -3.38
CA SER A 197 -29.06 6.95 -3.62
C SER A 197 -28.66 7.66 -2.32
N LEU A 198 -27.52 7.28 -1.73
CA LEU A 198 -26.95 7.94 -0.54
C LEU A 198 -26.32 9.30 -0.91
N PRO A 199 -26.58 10.38 -0.14
CA PRO A 199 -26.00 11.69 -0.40
C PRO A 199 -24.53 11.78 0.02
N ALA A 200 -23.81 12.76 -0.52
CA ALA A 200 -22.54 13.21 0.06
C ALA A 200 -22.80 13.94 1.39
N VAL A 201 -21.96 13.68 2.40
CA VAL A 201 -22.11 14.26 3.75
C VAL A 201 -20.95 15.21 4.04
N PHE A 202 -21.29 16.39 4.56
CA PHE A 202 -20.35 17.40 5.04
C PHE A 202 -20.70 17.77 6.47
N ALA A 203 -19.70 18.03 7.31
CA ALA A 203 -19.88 18.75 8.57
C ALA A 203 -19.78 20.24 8.32
N VAL A 204 -20.53 21.04 9.07
CA VAL A 204 -20.47 22.50 9.02
C VAL A 204 -19.74 23.00 10.27
N ASP A 205 -18.73 23.85 10.08
CA ASP A 205 -18.00 24.49 11.17
C ASP A 205 -18.73 25.73 11.72
N GLU A 206 -18.16 26.36 12.75
CA GLU A 206 -18.73 27.54 13.42
C GLU A 206 -18.86 28.76 12.48
N ASP A 207 -18.02 28.84 11.45
CA ASP A 207 -18.03 29.90 10.45
C ASP A 207 -19.02 29.60 9.30
N GLY A 208 -19.67 28.42 9.32
CA GLY A 208 -20.63 27.98 8.31
C GLY A 208 -20.00 27.32 7.08
N ASN A 209 -18.71 26.98 7.11
CA ASN A 209 -18.04 26.31 6.00
C ASN A 209 -18.27 24.79 6.05
N GLU A 210 -18.40 24.19 4.89
CA GLU A 210 -18.53 22.74 4.74
C GLU A 210 -17.17 22.05 4.67
N ARG A 211 -17.02 20.99 5.47
CA ARG A 211 -15.83 20.13 5.51
C ARG A 211 -16.20 18.68 5.27
N LEU A 212 -15.32 17.99 4.53
CA LEU A 212 -15.42 16.55 4.33
C LEU A 212 -15.36 15.80 5.67
N VAL A 213 -16.22 14.80 5.81
CA VAL A 213 -16.25 13.88 6.94
C VAL A 213 -15.96 12.46 6.48
N ASN A 214 -15.31 11.70 7.35
CA ASN A 214 -15.18 10.26 7.16
C ASN A 214 -16.47 9.59 7.61
N PHE A 215 -17.01 8.73 6.76
CA PHE A 215 -18.18 7.92 7.09
C PHE A 215 -18.04 6.52 6.51
N ASN A 216 -18.73 5.57 7.13
CA ASN A 216 -18.91 4.22 6.63
C ASN A 216 -20.40 3.96 6.39
N VAL A 217 -20.72 3.06 5.47
CA VAL A 217 -22.08 2.58 5.27
C VAL A 217 -22.26 1.28 6.05
N TYR A 218 -23.23 1.25 6.97
CA TYR A 218 -23.58 0.05 7.73
C TYR A 218 -25.10 -0.19 7.60
N LYS A 219 -25.47 -1.32 6.98
CA LYS A 219 -26.86 -1.63 6.60
C LYS A 219 -27.48 -0.47 5.81
N ASP A 220 -28.51 0.17 6.33
CA ASP A 220 -29.24 1.29 5.75
C ASP A 220 -28.83 2.63 6.38
N MET A 221 -27.62 2.72 6.94
CA MET A 221 -27.15 3.86 7.73
C MET A 221 -25.77 4.36 7.30
N LEU A 222 -25.60 5.69 7.33
CA LEU A 222 -24.29 6.34 7.30
C LEU A 222 -23.81 6.51 8.74
N VAL A 223 -22.62 5.97 9.03
CA VAL A 223 -21.93 6.07 10.32
C VAL A 223 -20.78 7.06 10.17
N ILE A 224 -20.97 8.27 10.67
CA ILE A 224 -20.07 9.40 10.52
C ILE A 224 -19.19 9.51 11.77
N THR A 225 -17.89 9.73 11.58
CA THR A 225 -16.97 9.97 12.71
C THR A 225 -17.21 11.36 13.33
N GLY A 226 -17.50 11.39 14.63
CA GLY A 226 -17.74 12.61 15.41
C GLY A 226 -19.21 13.04 15.50
N THR A 227 -19.46 14.03 16.36
CA THR A 227 -20.76 14.66 16.57
C THR A 227 -20.64 16.16 16.29
N ASN A 228 -21.14 16.63 15.15
CA ASN A 228 -21.09 18.05 14.78
C ASN A 228 -22.44 18.73 15.05
N ALA A 229 -22.43 20.06 15.23
CA ALA A 229 -23.64 20.84 15.44
C ALA A 229 -24.55 20.83 14.19
N GLN A 230 -23.96 20.75 13.00
CA GLN A 230 -24.68 20.70 11.74
C GLN A 230 -23.95 19.84 10.72
N PHE A 231 -24.74 19.12 9.91
CA PHE A 231 -24.31 18.42 8.71
C PHE A 231 -25.09 18.91 7.50
N THR A 232 -24.46 18.92 6.32
CA THR A 232 -25.11 19.17 5.03
C THR A 232 -25.03 17.91 4.17
N LEU A 233 -26.18 17.47 3.66
CA LEU A 233 -26.34 16.34 2.74
C LEU A 233 -26.54 16.88 1.33
N ARG A 234 -25.73 16.44 0.35
CA ARG A 234 -25.78 16.95 -1.04
C ARG A 234 -25.93 15.83 -2.06
N ASP A 235 -26.71 16.12 -3.10
CA ASP A 235 -26.79 15.34 -4.34
C ASP A 235 -27.03 16.32 -5.51
N GLY A 236 -25.98 16.57 -6.30
CA GLY A 236 -25.96 17.65 -7.30
C GLY A 236 -26.27 19.00 -6.68
N ASP A 237 -27.28 19.69 -7.22
CA ASP A 237 -27.75 21.00 -6.73
C ASP A 237 -28.71 20.90 -5.54
N THR A 238 -29.10 19.69 -5.12
CA THR A 238 -30.03 19.48 -4.00
C THR A 238 -29.25 19.40 -2.69
N ALA A 239 -29.74 20.09 -1.66
CA ALA A 239 -29.15 20.06 -0.32
C ALA A 239 -30.21 19.90 0.80
N THR A 240 -29.80 19.22 1.87
CA THR A 240 -30.58 19.06 3.11
C THR A 240 -29.64 19.20 4.29
N CYS A 241 -29.95 20.12 5.21
CA CYS A 241 -29.19 20.31 6.44
C CYS A 241 -29.80 19.46 7.56
N ILE A 242 -28.94 18.88 8.39
CA ILE A 242 -29.28 18.13 9.61
C ILE A 242 -28.63 18.85 10.78
N PHE A 243 -29.40 19.18 11.82
CA PHE A 243 -28.93 19.90 13.00
C PHE A 243 -28.97 19.00 14.21
N ASN A 244 -27.92 19.03 15.02
CA ASN A 244 -27.88 18.42 16.34
C ASN A 244 -28.36 19.45 17.37
N ASP A 245 -29.64 19.36 17.72
CA ASP A 245 -30.30 20.34 18.61
C ASP A 245 -29.80 20.25 20.06
N ALA A 246 -29.19 19.11 20.45
CA ALA A 246 -28.54 18.96 21.75
C ALA A 246 -27.26 19.80 21.83
N LYS A 247 -26.51 19.94 20.73
CA LYS A 247 -25.29 20.77 20.67
C LYS A 247 -25.59 22.26 20.59
N ALA A 248 -26.65 22.65 19.88
CA ALA A 248 -27.12 24.04 19.88
C ALA A 248 -27.57 24.53 21.28
N ARG A 249 -27.90 23.61 22.19
CA ARG A 249 -28.22 23.91 23.60
C ARG A 249 -27.00 24.18 24.47
N ASP A 250 -25.85 23.57 24.15
CA ASP A 250 -24.60 23.71 24.91
C ASP A 250 -23.95 25.08 24.68
N ASP A 251 -24.10 25.64 23.47
CA ASP A 251 -23.65 26.99 23.11
C ASP A 251 -24.40 28.10 23.88
N GLN A 252 -25.54 27.80 24.51
CA GLN A 252 -26.26 28.76 25.36
C GLN A 252 -25.77 28.80 26.82
N ILE A 253 -24.77 27.98 27.20
CA ILE A 253 -24.12 28.04 28.53
C ILE A 253 -22.64 28.46 28.41
N ILE A 254 -22.29 29.45 27.57
CA ILE A 254 -21.09 30.26 27.83
C ILE A 254 -21.38 31.74 27.57
N THR A 255 -22.06 32.39 28.51
CA THR A 255 -21.96 33.85 28.67
C THR A 255 -21.16 34.20 29.92
N LYS A 256 -19.86 33.88 29.89
CA LYS A 256 -18.80 34.82 30.27
C LYS A 256 -17.46 34.28 29.76
N PRO A 257 -16.80 34.91 28.78
CA PRO A 257 -15.45 34.52 28.40
C PRO A 257 -14.55 34.66 29.63
N ILE A 258 -13.87 33.58 30.01
CA ILE A 258 -12.81 33.60 31.00
C ILE A 258 -11.57 34.14 30.29
N PRO A 259 -11.04 35.32 30.68
CA PRO A 259 -9.79 35.80 30.13
C PRO A 259 -8.67 34.83 30.45
N VAL A 260 -7.80 34.56 29.49
CA VAL A 260 -6.59 33.74 29.64
C VAL A 260 -5.63 34.45 30.60
N ALA A 261 -5.81 34.23 31.90
CA ALA A 261 -4.91 34.67 32.96
C ALA A 261 -4.85 33.60 34.06
N ALA A 262 -3.64 33.07 34.23
CA ALA A 262 -3.18 32.12 35.26
C ALA A 262 -3.66 30.66 35.13
N LEU A 263 -2.90 29.88 34.35
CA LEU A 263 -2.70 28.46 34.65
C LEU A 263 -1.87 28.40 35.94
N ASP A 264 -2.52 28.04 37.05
CA ASP A 264 -1.83 27.71 38.30
C ASP A 264 -1.44 26.22 38.21
N GLU A 265 -0.32 25.93 37.54
CA GLU A 265 0.29 24.61 37.52
C GLU A 265 1.01 24.35 38.84
N LYS A 266 0.60 23.29 39.53
CA LYS A 266 1.21 22.88 40.80
C LYS A 266 2.55 22.19 40.52
N ASP A 267 3.63 22.79 41.02
CA ASP A 267 5.02 22.34 40.88
C ASP A 267 5.24 20.86 41.26
N LEU A 268 5.66 20.04 40.30
CA LEU A 268 6.44 18.83 40.55
C LEU A 268 7.85 19.06 40.00
N ALA A 269 8.79 19.33 40.90
CA ALA A 269 10.18 19.60 40.59
C ALA A 269 10.88 18.38 39.97
N LEU A 270 11.30 18.51 38.71
CA LEU A 270 12.38 17.72 38.13
C LEU A 270 13.47 18.68 37.65
N THR A 271 14.55 18.75 38.41
CA THR A 271 15.73 19.56 38.11
C THR A 271 16.61 18.82 37.11
N VAL A 272 16.79 19.37 35.90
CA VAL A 272 17.98 19.12 35.08
C VAL A 272 18.46 20.47 34.53
N PRO A 273 19.69 20.90 34.85
CA PRO A 273 20.22 22.17 34.37
C PRO A 273 20.79 21.97 32.96
N HIS A 274 20.46 22.89 32.06
CA HIS A 274 21.35 23.63 31.15
C HIS A 274 20.52 24.13 29.96
N ALA A 275 20.40 25.45 29.87
CA ALA A 275 19.74 26.14 28.78
C ALA A 275 20.49 25.90 27.47
N PHE A 276 19.81 25.34 26.46
CA PHE A 276 20.25 25.49 25.08
C PHE A 276 19.81 26.86 24.58
N PRO A 277 20.73 27.75 24.17
CA PRO A 277 20.35 29.02 23.59
C PRO A 277 19.67 28.79 22.24
N LEU A 278 18.49 29.40 22.06
CA LEU A 278 17.79 29.44 20.79
C LEU A 278 18.61 30.27 19.77
N PRO A 279 18.82 29.79 18.54
CA PRO A 279 19.56 30.53 17.52
C PRO A 279 18.80 31.80 17.08
N ALA A 280 19.44 32.95 17.22
CA ALA A 280 18.85 34.28 17.00
C ALA A 280 18.87 34.77 15.53
N ARG A 281 19.24 33.92 14.56
CA ARG A 281 19.17 34.27 13.13
C ARG A 281 18.74 33.09 12.28
N LYS A 282 17.84 33.37 11.33
CA LYS A 282 17.42 32.43 10.29
C LYS A 282 18.63 31.99 9.45
N PRO A 283 18.67 30.75 8.96
CA PRO A 283 19.73 30.29 8.08
C PRO A 283 19.75 31.14 6.81
N ASP A 284 20.94 31.54 6.38
CA ASP A 284 21.14 32.18 5.09
C ASP A 284 20.99 31.12 3.99
N TYR A 285 19.82 31.11 3.36
CA TYR A 285 19.49 30.17 2.30
C TYR A 285 20.34 30.38 1.04
N GLU A 286 20.88 31.57 0.80
CA GLU A 286 21.79 31.79 -0.34
C GLU A 286 23.14 31.12 -0.12
N ALA A 287 23.68 31.16 1.10
CA ALA A 287 24.92 30.47 1.45
C ALA A 287 24.77 28.92 1.39
N LEU A 288 23.60 28.40 1.77
CA LEU A 288 23.31 26.96 1.71
C LEU A 288 23.15 26.45 0.27
N MET A 289 22.59 27.25 -0.63
CA MET A 289 22.48 26.89 -2.05
C MET A 289 23.81 27.02 -2.79
N ALA A 290 24.68 27.96 -2.40
CA ALA A 290 26.02 28.08 -2.95
C ALA A 290 26.93 26.88 -2.60
N ALA A 291 26.75 26.26 -1.42
CA ALA A 291 27.47 25.06 -1.02
C ALA A 291 27.00 23.79 -1.77
N ARG A 292 25.73 23.75 -2.22
CA ARG A 292 25.17 22.60 -2.97
C ARG A 292 25.73 22.47 -4.39
N ASN A 293 26.23 23.57 -4.97
CA ASN A 293 26.78 23.62 -6.32
C ASN A 293 28.32 23.56 -6.38
N GLN A 294 28.99 23.21 -5.29
CA GLN A 294 30.42 22.88 -5.36
C GLN A 294 30.58 21.42 -5.83
N PRO A 295 31.33 21.16 -6.90
CA PRO A 295 31.63 19.79 -7.29
C PRO A 295 32.40 19.09 -6.16
N ALA A 296 31.93 17.91 -5.77
CA ALA A 296 32.55 17.08 -4.74
C ALA A 296 34.06 16.96 -4.98
N LEU A 297 34.82 16.99 -3.88
CA LEU A 297 36.26 16.72 -3.77
C LEU A 297 36.60 15.25 -4.14
N LEU A 298 36.22 14.82 -5.33
CA LEU A 298 36.62 13.57 -5.98
C LEU A 298 37.04 13.78 -7.45
N SER A 299 37.42 15.01 -7.83
CA SER A 299 37.99 15.34 -9.15
C SER A 299 39.37 16.01 -9.11
N ARG A 300 40.08 15.95 -7.98
CA ARG A 300 41.49 16.42 -7.86
C ARG A 300 42.51 15.28 -7.69
N LEU A 301 42.40 14.21 -8.47
CA LEU A 301 43.47 13.21 -8.66
C LEU A 301 43.62 12.77 -10.12
N ALA A 302 43.60 13.72 -11.06
CA ALA A 302 44.06 13.47 -12.42
C ALA A 302 44.67 14.74 -12.99
N SER A 303 45.92 15.07 -12.60
CA SER A 303 46.88 15.91 -13.34
C SER A 303 48.16 16.14 -12.53
N VAL A 304 48.91 15.08 -12.22
CA VAL A 304 50.38 15.17 -12.06
C VAL A 304 50.95 13.81 -12.46
N PHE A 305 51.19 13.60 -13.75
CA PHE A 305 52.37 12.87 -14.23
C PHE A 305 52.63 13.36 -15.65
N VAL A 306 53.65 14.20 -15.75
CA VAL A 306 54.24 14.67 -17.00
C VAL A 306 54.86 13.46 -17.70
N VAL A 307 54.57 13.34 -18.99
CA VAL A 307 55.25 12.45 -19.94
C VAL A 307 56.73 12.86 -19.99
N SER A 308 57.64 11.96 -19.59
CA SER A 308 59.03 11.98 -20.02
C SER A 308 59.24 10.82 -20.97
N ASP A 309 59.30 11.15 -22.24
CA ASP A 309 59.62 10.29 -23.37
C ASP A 309 61.15 10.15 -23.42
N GLU A 310 61.69 8.98 -23.14
CA GLU A 310 63.07 8.62 -23.48
C GLU A 310 63.11 7.17 -24.00
N PRO A 311 63.70 6.92 -25.19
CA PRO A 311 63.69 5.60 -25.82
C PRO A 311 64.84 4.73 -25.29
N LEU A 312 64.54 3.49 -24.92
CA LEU A 312 65.56 2.47 -24.72
C LEU A 312 65.90 1.80 -26.05
N GLU A 313 67.11 2.06 -26.51
CA GLU A 313 67.79 1.37 -27.60
C GLU A 313 67.82 -0.15 -27.37
N LEU A 314 67.47 -0.87 -28.43
CA LEU A 314 67.85 -2.26 -28.63
C LEU A 314 69.33 -2.31 -29.02
N ASN A 315 70.15 -2.98 -28.22
CA ASN A 315 71.44 -3.50 -28.67
C ASN A 315 71.60 -4.96 -28.21
N GLU A 316 71.69 -5.81 -29.25
CA GLU A 316 72.24 -7.17 -29.38
C GLU A 316 71.93 -8.27 -28.34
#